data_AF-W6UK04-F1
#
_entry.id   AF-W6UK04-F1
#
_cell.length_a   1.000
_cell.length_b   1.000
_cell.length_c   1.000
_cell.angle_alpha   90.00
_cell.angle_beta   90.00
_cell.angle_gamma   90.00
#
_symmetry.space_group_name_H-M   'P 1'
#
loop_
_entity.id
_entity.type
_entity.pdbx_description
1 polymer ?
#
loop_
_entity_poly.entity_id
_entity_poly.type
_entity_poly.pdbx_seq_one_letter_code
_entity_poly.pdbx_strand_id
1 'polypeptide(L)'
;MQNWPSRRKKHAEYLLKQNKMEHSTNRDYGENIALKGGTPGFQFTGHFTQLVWSDTKRAGFGVAKSAKGDKVIIVGQYKPPGNYMGEFKAKVPRPTSGKVKVPDVSELAAK
;
A
#
# COMPACT_ATOMS: atom_id res chain seq x y z
N MET A 1 5.32 21.53 3.46
CA MET A 1 5.51 20.72 2.23
C MET A 1 6.96 20.21 2.04
N GLN A 2 7.97 20.82 2.66
CA GLN A 2 9.34 20.26 2.73
C GLN A 2 9.31 18.86 3.39
N ASN A 3 10.04 17.88 2.84
CA ASN A 3 10.35 16.56 3.43
C ASN A 3 9.45 15.36 3.09
N TRP A 4 8.58 15.45 2.07
CA TRP A 4 7.80 14.27 1.60
C TRP A 4 8.72 13.04 1.34
N PRO A 5 9.85 13.12 0.60
CA PRO A 5 10.74 11.98 0.34
C PRO A 5 11.33 11.29 1.57
N SER A 6 11.72 12.04 2.59
CA SER A 6 12.46 11.51 3.74
C SER A 6 11.56 10.82 4.77
N ARG A 7 10.30 11.22 4.89
CA ARG A 7 9.37 10.64 5.88
C ARG A 7 9.11 9.15 5.68
N ARG A 8 8.85 8.72 4.45
CA ARG A 8 8.51 7.32 4.15
C ARG A 8 9.68 6.38 4.32
N LYS A 9 10.88 6.84 3.93
CA LYS A 9 12.12 6.09 4.18
C LYS A 9 12.34 5.91 5.68
N LYS A 10 12.24 6.99 6.46
CA LYS A 10 12.34 6.93 7.93
C LYS A 10 11.29 5.99 8.55
N HIS A 11 10.06 5.99 8.03
CA HIS A 11 9.03 5.08 8.54
C HIS A 11 9.34 3.62 8.19
N ALA A 12 9.78 3.33 6.96
CA ALA A 12 10.21 1.99 6.58
C ALA A 12 11.39 1.49 7.44
N GLU A 13 12.36 2.37 7.72
CA GLU A 13 13.50 2.05 8.61
C GLU A 13 13.05 1.78 10.04
N TYR A 14 12.12 2.58 10.57
CA TYR A 14 11.52 2.36 11.88
C TYR A 14 10.82 1.00 11.96
N LEU A 15 9.95 0.69 11.00
CA LEU A 15 9.23 -0.59 10.95
C LEU A 15 10.19 -1.78 10.87
N LEU A 16 11.25 -1.66 10.07
CA LEU A 16 12.28 -2.68 9.94
C LEU A 16 13.02 -2.89 11.25
N LYS A 17 13.41 -1.80 11.94
CA LYS A 17 14.11 -1.86 13.23
C LYS A 17 13.24 -2.45 14.33
N GLN A 18 11.94 -2.14 14.35
CA GLN A 18 11.00 -2.65 15.34
C GLN A 18 10.46 -4.05 15.00
N ASN A 19 10.73 -4.56 13.80
CA ASN A 19 10.13 -5.79 13.27
C ASN A 19 8.59 -5.75 13.32
N LYS A 20 8.01 -4.63 12.86
CA LYS A 20 6.56 -4.35 12.89
C LYS A 20 6.01 -4.06 11.51
N MET A 21 4.70 -4.33 11.35
CA MET A 21 3.91 -4.01 10.15
C MET A 21 2.67 -3.21 10.57
N GLU A 22 2.89 -2.05 11.18
CA GLU A 22 1.85 -1.20 11.74
C GLU A 22 1.80 0.14 10.99
N HIS A 23 0.60 0.64 10.73
CA HIS A 23 0.41 1.97 10.15
C HIS A 23 0.91 3.07 11.09
N SER A 24 1.36 4.17 10.50
CA SER A 24 1.56 5.41 11.23
C SER A 24 0.23 5.95 11.79
N THR A 25 0.30 6.70 12.89
CA THR A 25 -0.88 7.29 13.53
C THR A 25 -1.43 8.53 12.82
N ASN A 26 -0.69 9.05 11.83
CA ASN A 26 -1.07 10.25 11.09
C ASN A 26 -2.08 9.90 9.98
N ARG A 27 -3.20 10.62 9.96
CA ARG A 27 -4.31 10.41 9.01
C ARG A 27 -4.35 11.42 7.86
N ASP A 28 -3.35 12.28 7.73
CA ASP A 28 -3.27 13.30 6.67
C ASP A 28 -3.02 12.68 5.29
N TYR A 29 -2.61 11.41 5.23
CA TYR A 29 -2.35 10.68 4.00
C TYR A 29 -2.85 9.24 4.14
N GLY A 30 -3.13 8.62 2.99
CA GLY A 30 -3.36 7.18 2.92
C GLY A 30 -2.01 6.47 3.02
N GLU A 31 -1.98 5.24 3.51
CA GLU A 31 -0.74 4.50 3.70
C GLU A 31 -0.91 3.02 3.32
N ASN A 32 0.07 2.49 2.59
CA ASN A 32 0.24 1.05 2.35
C ASN A 32 1.60 0.63 2.88
N ILE A 33 1.68 -0.55 3.51
CA ILE A 33 2.94 -1.12 4.00
C ILE A 33 3.09 -2.53 3.43
N ALA A 34 4.21 -2.82 2.79
CA ALA A 34 4.49 -4.12 2.19
C ALA A 34 5.82 -4.69 2.68
N LEU A 35 5.85 -6.00 2.90
CA LEU A 35 7.02 -6.80 3.23
C LEU A 35 7.36 -7.71 2.05
N LYS A 36 8.65 -7.86 1.72
CA LYS A 36 9.12 -8.88 0.77
C LYS A 36 8.68 -10.28 1.23
N GLY A 37 7.97 -11.01 0.37
CA GLY A 37 7.35 -12.30 0.68
C GLY A 37 5.88 -12.20 1.11
N GLY A 38 5.36 -10.99 1.30
CA GLY A 38 4.00 -10.75 1.81
C GLY A 38 3.86 -11.11 3.29
N THR A 39 2.68 -10.85 3.84
CA THR A 39 2.30 -11.32 5.18
C THR A 39 1.34 -12.49 5.01
N PRO A 40 1.74 -13.73 5.36
CA PRO A 40 0.86 -14.89 5.25
C PRO A 40 -0.48 -14.65 5.97
N GLY A 41 -1.59 -15.03 5.34
CA GLY A 41 -2.94 -14.89 5.90
C GLY A 41 -3.59 -13.51 5.80
N PHE A 42 -2.90 -12.48 5.29
CA PHE A 42 -3.47 -11.14 5.14
C PHE A 42 -3.96 -10.87 3.71
N GLN A 43 -5.21 -10.41 3.59
CA GLN A 43 -5.80 -9.90 2.36
C GLN A 43 -5.67 -8.37 2.31
N PHE A 44 -5.06 -7.88 1.23
CA PHE A 44 -4.69 -6.47 1.08
C PHE A 44 -5.60 -5.72 0.09
N THR A 45 -6.92 -5.96 0.13
CA THR A 45 -7.88 -5.30 -0.78
C THR A 45 -7.82 -3.77 -0.65
N GLY A 46 -7.61 -3.26 0.58
CA GLY A 46 -7.37 -1.83 0.84
C GLY A 46 -6.11 -1.25 0.18
N HIS A 47 -5.06 -2.06 -0.03
CA HIS A 47 -3.87 -1.57 -0.73
C HIS A 47 -4.15 -1.30 -2.21
N PHE A 48 -4.88 -2.22 -2.87
CA PHE A 48 -5.27 -2.05 -4.27
C PHE A 48 -6.13 -0.81 -4.45
N THR A 49 -7.20 -0.67 -3.67
CA THR A 49 -8.14 0.45 -3.83
C THR A 49 -7.47 1.80 -3.58
N GLN A 50 -6.48 1.88 -2.69
CA GLN A 50 -5.69 3.10 -2.49
C GLN A 50 -4.82 3.44 -3.72
N LEU A 51 -4.24 2.45 -4.41
CA LEU A 51 -3.42 2.68 -5.60
C LEU A 51 -4.23 3.28 -6.75
N VAL A 52 -5.47 2.82 -6.92
CA VAL A 52 -6.35 3.23 -8.02
C VAL A 52 -7.38 4.29 -7.62
N TRP A 53 -7.25 4.87 -6.41
CA TRP A 53 -8.21 5.86 -5.91
C TRP A 53 -8.15 7.15 -6.75
N SER A 54 -9.23 7.44 -7.49
CA SER A 54 -9.26 8.52 -8.49
C SER A 54 -8.97 9.94 -7.95
N ASP A 55 -9.28 10.20 -6.67
CA ASP A 55 -9.01 11.48 -6.04
C ASP A 55 -7.57 11.64 -5.56
N THR A 56 -6.83 10.54 -5.36
CA THR A 56 -5.43 10.60 -4.96
C THR A 56 -4.61 11.21 -6.10
N LYS A 57 -3.90 12.31 -5.82
CA LYS A 57 -3.14 13.05 -6.84
C LYS A 57 -1.63 12.89 -6.74
N ARG A 58 -1.14 12.44 -5.59
CA ARG A 58 0.28 12.28 -5.32
C ARG A 58 0.50 11.01 -4.52
N ALA A 59 1.52 10.26 -4.90
CA ALA A 59 2.03 9.15 -4.12
C ALA A 59 3.53 9.34 -3.91
N GLY A 60 4.05 8.80 -2.81
CA GLY A 60 5.48 8.65 -2.62
C GLY A 60 5.78 7.35 -1.91
N PHE A 61 6.99 6.82 -2.12
CA PHE A 61 7.40 5.55 -1.57
C PHE A 61 8.71 5.68 -0.80
N GLY A 62 8.90 4.84 0.21
CA GLY A 62 10.13 4.71 0.97
C GLY A 62 10.44 3.24 1.18
N VAL A 63 11.72 2.88 1.13
CA VAL A 63 12.18 1.50 1.20
C VAL A 63 13.27 1.38 2.25
N ALA A 64 13.19 0.33 3.07
CA ALA A 64 14.23 -0.09 3.98
C ALA A 64 14.56 -1.57 3.77
N LYS A 65 15.85 -1.92 3.82
CA LYS A 65 16.35 -3.27 3.63
C LYS A 65 17.22 -3.66 4.83
N SER A 66 17.11 -4.90 5.30
CA SER A 66 18.06 -5.43 6.29
C SER A 66 19.46 -5.50 5.69
N ALA A 67 20.50 -5.53 6.54
CA ALA A 67 21.88 -5.66 6.08
C ALA A 67 22.10 -6.92 5.21
N LYS A 68 21.38 -8.01 5.49
CA LYS A 68 21.41 -9.26 4.72
C LYS A 68 20.52 -9.23 3.45
N GLY A 69 19.65 -8.21 3.29
CA GLY A 69 18.72 -8.10 2.16
C GLY A 69 17.57 -9.12 2.12
N ASP A 70 17.45 -9.95 3.16
CA ASP A 70 16.39 -10.93 3.35
C ASP A 70 15.05 -10.29 3.73
N LYS A 71 15.08 -9.16 4.44
CA LYS A 71 13.91 -8.35 4.78
C LYS A 71 13.92 -7.05 4.00
N VAL A 72 12.80 -6.75 3.35
CA VAL A 72 12.57 -5.47 2.67
C VAL A 72 11.18 -4.96 3.06
N ILE A 73 11.11 -3.75 3.60
CA ILE A 73 9.86 -3.06 3.90
C ILE A 73 9.70 -1.87 2.97
N ILE A 74 8.51 -1.73 2.41
CA ILE A 74 8.10 -0.63 1.54
C ILE A 74 6.93 0.08 2.21
N VAL A 75 7.04 1.41 2.32
CA VAL A 75 5.96 2.29 2.79
C VAL A 75 5.54 3.20 1.64
N GLY A 76 4.28 3.15 1.25
CA GLY A 76 3.66 4.08 0.31
C GLY A 76 2.74 5.06 1.03
N GLN A 77 2.83 6.36 0.72
CA GLN A 77 1.93 7.39 1.23
C GLN A 77 1.25 8.16 0.10
N TYR A 78 -0.03 8.46 0.28
CA TYR A 78 -0.94 8.95 -0.76
C TYR A 78 -1.67 10.22 -0.32
N LYS A 79 -1.73 11.23 -1.19
CA LYS A 79 -2.41 12.51 -0.92
C LYS A 79 -3.26 12.96 -2.12
N PRO A 80 -4.55 13.30 -1.91
CA PRO A 80 -5.38 12.98 -0.74
C PRO A 80 -5.44 11.47 -0.42
N PRO A 81 -5.71 11.08 0.84
CA PRO A 81 -6.00 9.68 1.21
C PRO A 81 -7.19 9.12 0.43
N GLY A 82 -7.22 7.80 0.24
CA GLY A 82 -8.36 7.07 -0.31
C GLY A 82 -9.02 6.17 0.73
N ASN A 83 -9.77 5.17 0.26
CA ASN A 83 -10.47 4.17 1.08
C ASN A 83 -11.51 4.76 2.04
N TYR A 84 -12.17 5.85 1.65
CA TYR A 84 -13.30 6.38 2.38
C TYR A 84 -14.52 5.47 2.23
N MET A 85 -15.11 5.08 3.36
CA MET A 85 -16.30 4.23 3.39
C MET A 85 -17.45 4.94 2.66
N GLY A 86 -18.17 4.20 1.81
CA GLY A 86 -19.25 4.74 0.99
C GLY A 86 -18.82 5.32 -0.37
N GLU A 87 -17.52 5.55 -0.60
CA GLU A 87 -17.05 6.20 -1.85
C GLU A 87 -16.47 5.23 -2.89
N PHE A 88 -16.25 3.96 -2.54
CA PHE A 88 -15.54 2.99 -3.40
C PHE A 88 -16.12 2.88 -4.81
N LYS A 89 -17.45 2.83 -4.97
CA LYS A 89 -18.10 2.72 -6.28
C LYS A 89 -17.78 3.89 -7.20
N ALA A 90 -17.64 5.09 -6.64
CA ALA A 90 -17.33 6.30 -7.39
C ALA A 90 -15.81 6.48 -7.59
N LYS A 91 -15.00 5.96 -6.66
CA LYS A 91 -13.56 6.28 -6.60
C LYS A 91 -12.63 5.19 -7.11
N VAL A 92 -13.07 3.94 -7.18
CA VAL A 92 -12.32 2.82 -7.74
C VAL A 92 -12.79 2.58 -9.18
N PRO A 93 -11.96 2.90 -10.19
CA PRO A 93 -12.36 2.77 -11.58
C PRO A 93 -12.53 1.31 -11.98
N ARG A 94 -13.38 1.08 -12.98
CA ARG A 94 -13.46 -0.23 -13.64
C ARG A 94 -12.15 -0.51 -14.40
N PRO A 95 -11.82 -1.80 -14.63
CA PRO A 95 -10.72 -2.16 -15.52
C PRO A 95 -10.82 -1.46 -16.87
N THR A 96 -9.72 -0.91 -17.36
CA THR A 96 -9.66 -0.15 -18.63
C THR A 96 -10.04 -0.97 -19.85
N SER A 97 -9.90 -2.30 -19.78
CA SER A 97 -10.32 -3.22 -20.84
C SER A 97 -11.84 -3.36 -20.97
N GLY A 98 -12.63 -2.82 -20.03
CA GLY A 98 -14.08 -2.98 -19.96
C GLY A 98 -14.55 -4.40 -19.61
N LYS A 99 -13.64 -5.38 -19.58
CA LYS A 99 -13.93 -6.78 -19.26
C LYS A 99 -13.70 -7.01 -17.77
N VAL A 100 -14.75 -7.44 -17.06
CA VAL A 100 -14.62 -7.93 -15.69
C VAL A 100 -14.02 -9.33 -15.75
N LYS A 101 -12.75 -9.48 -15.35
CA LYS A 101 -12.16 -10.79 -15.09
C LYS A 101 -12.34 -11.12 -13.61
N VAL A 102 -13.28 -12.01 -13.31
CA VAL A 102 -13.36 -12.63 -11.99
C VAL A 102 -12.31 -13.74 -11.98
N PRO A 103 -11.30 -13.68 -11.10
CA PRO A 103 -10.31 -14.75 -10.99
C PRO A 103 -10.99 -16.06 -10.60
N ASP A 104 -10.60 -17.17 -11.22
CA ASP A 104 -11.01 -18.48 -10.75
C ASP A 104 -10.28 -18.86 -9.45
N VAL A 105 -10.87 -19.75 -8.66
CA VAL A 105 -10.28 -20.25 -7.40
C VAL A 105 -8.89 -20.83 -7.64
N SER A 106 -8.65 -21.44 -8.80
CA SER A 106 -7.32 -21.93 -9.19
C SER A 106 -6.28 -20.81 -9.37
N GLU A 107 -6.68 -19.64 -9.87
CA GLU A 107 -5.81 -18.46 -10.02
C GLU A 107 -5.50 -17.80 -8.66
N LEU A 108 -6.39 -17.95 -7.68
CA LEU A 108 -6.21 -17.42 -6.32
C LEU A 108 -5.39 -18.35 -5.41
N ALA A 109 -5.42 -19.65 -5.71
CA ALA A 109 -4.71 -20.69 -4.95
C ALA A 109 -3.24 -20.85 -5.37
N ALA A 110 -2.85 -20.33 -6.54
CA ALA A 110 -1.47 -20.38 -7.01
C ALA A 110 -0.59 -19.36 -6.27
N LYS A 111 0.11 -19.83 -5.23
CA LYS A 111 1.30 -19.20 -4.66
C LYS A 111 2.39 -20.23 -4.45
#